data_AF-A0A2N3HRG1-F1
#
_entry.id   AF-A0A2N3HRG1-F1
#
_cell.length_a   1.000
_cell.length_b   1.000
_cell.length_c   1.000
_cell.angle_alpha   90.00
_cell.angle_beta   90.00
_cell.angle_gamma   90.00
#
_symmetry.space_group_name_H-M   'P 1'
#
loop_
_entity.id
_entity.type
_entity.pdbx_description
1 polymer ?
#
loop_
_entity_poly.entity_id
_entity_poly.type
_entity_poly.pdbx_seq_one_letter_code
_entity_poly.pdbx_strand_id
1 'polypeptide(L)'
;MNDLNTFLQGLNDNELAVFITYRFDDFLAKSKQKIVSEVKRRGLSLEDLKLLSNIGLQVNSDSIICCPQCNSDRFFVETDYELIQNTRGRSYEVAVDSNRCRICGYNPAKSPQKGLINKLKQALGFYEETRLKRPEIDGRMFT
;
A
#
# COMPACT_ATOMS: atom_id res chain seq x y z
N MET A 1 5.39 0.97 -20.71
CA MET A 1 6.18 0.31 -19.64
C MET A 1 7.23 1.25 -18.99
N ASN A 2 6.93 2.55 -18.82
CA ASN A 2 7.81 3.50 -18.11
C ASN A 2 7.35 3.80 -16.67
N ASP A 3 6.18 3.31 -16.26
CA ASP A 3 5.49 3.78 -15.06
C ASP A 3 6.19 3.36 -13.74
N LEU A 4 6.67 2.11 -13.63
CA LEU A 4 7.30 1.63 -12.39
C LEU A 4 8.62 2.35 -12.07
N ASN A 5 9.47 2.61 -13.07
CA ASN A 5 10.76 3.26 -12.80
C ASN A 5 10.54 4.72 -12.37
N THR A 6 9.66 5.44 -13.06
CA THR A 6 9.29 6.81 -12.69
C THR A 6 8.66 6.85 -11.30
N PHE A 7 7.79 5.89 -10.99
CA PHE A 7 7.21 5.76 -9.65
C PHE A 7 8.29 5.55 -8.57
N LEU A 8 9.18 4.58 -8.76
CA LEU A 8 10.25 4.26 -7.82
C LEU A 8 11.20 5.45 -7.61
N GLN A 9 11.58 6.14 -8.69
CA GLN A 9 12.43 7.34 -8.62
C GLN A 9 11.76 8.50 -7.88
N GLY A 10 10.42 8.57 -7.91
CA GLY A 10 9.64 9.58 -7.20
C GLY A 10 9.44 9.30 -5.71
N LEU A 11 9.85 8.14 -5.20
CA LEU A 11 9.78 7.81 -3.76
C LEU A 11 11.00 8.35 -3.03
N ASN A 12 10.83 8.84 -1.81
CA ASN A 12 11.96 8.99 -0.87
C ASN A 12 12.38 7.63 -0.28
N ASP A 13 13.49 7.59 0.47
CA ASP A 13 14.05 6.32 0.95
C ASP A 13 13.14 5.62 1.97
N ASN A 14 12.42 6.37 2.80
CA ASN A 14 11.44 5.83 3.73
C ASN A 14 10.22 5.26 2.99
N GLU A 15 9.69 6.00 2.01
CA GLU A 15 8.62 5.53 1.12
C GLU A 15 9.02 4.28 0.35
N LEU A 16 10.25 4.22 -0.16
CA LEU A 16 10.78 3.06 -0.86
C LEU A 16 10.90 1.85 0.08
N ALA A 17 11.45 2.05 1.29
CA ALA A 17 11.56 1.00 2.28
C ALA A 17 10.20 0.42 2.65
N VAL A 18 9.22 1.28 2.95
CA VAL A 18 7.85 0.86 3.26
C VAL A 18 7.19 0.19 2.05
N PHE A 19 7.35 0.72 0.84
CA PHE A 19 6.85 0.10 -0.38
C PHE A 19 7.37 -1.33 -0.56
N ILE A 20 8.67 -1.53 -0.39
CA ILE A 20 9.30 -2.85 -0.45
C ILE A 20 8.70 -3.78 0.60
N THR A 21 8.62 -3.34 1.85
CA THR A 21 8.06 -4.12 2.95
C THR A 21 6.68 -4.70 2.62
N TYR A 22 5.80 -3.89 2.03
CA TYR A 22 4.41 -4.30 1.79
C TYR A 22 4.16 -4.98 0.45
N ARG A 23 4.91 -4.63 -0.59
CA ARG A 23 4.54 -4.97 -1.98
C ARG A 23 5.58 -5.77 -2.73
N PHE A 24 6.80 -5.92 -2.21
CA PHE A 24 7.89 -6.54 -2.98
C PHE A 24 7.50 -7.94 -3.47
N ASP A 25 6.90 -8.76 -2.62
CA ASP A 25 6.56 -10.13 -2.96
C ASP A 25 5.46 -10.28 -4.02
N ASP A 26 4.59 -9.28 -4.16
CA ASP A 26 3.53 -9.25 -5.17
C ASP A 26 4.07 -9.05 -6.59
N PHE A 27 5.33 -8.62 -6.74
CA PHE A 27 5.90 -8.30 -8.04
C PHE A 27 6.48 -9.51 -8.76
N LEU A 28 6.30 -9.53 -10.09
CA LEU A 28 6.99 -10.46 -10.98
C LEU A 28 8.51 -10.20 -10.95
N ALA A 29 9.29 -11.24 -11.27
CA ALA A 29 10.77 -11.21 -11.19
C ALA A 29 11.41 -10.00 -11.90
N LYS A 30 10.96 -9.63 -13.10
CA LYS A 30 11.46 -8.45 -13.82
C LYS A 30 11.21 -7.13 -13.09
N SER A 31 10.08 -7.02 -12.39
CA SER A 31 9.75 -5.84 -11.58
C SER A 31 10.53 -5.84 -10.27
N LYS A 32 10.71 -7.00 -9.62
CA LYS A 32 11.60 -7.16 -8.46
C LYS A 32 13.03 -6.71 -8.79
N GLN A 33 13.55 -7.10 -9.96
CA GLN A 33 14.87 -6.65 -10.42
C GLN A 33 14.95 -5.12 -10.52
N LYS A 34 13.92 -4.43 -11.04
CA LYS A 34 13.89 -2.96 -11.09
C LYS A 34 13.91 -2.33 -9.70
N ILE A 35 13.16 -2.90 -8.75
CA ILE A 35 13.13 -2.44 -7.36
C ILE A 35 14.52 -2.62 -6.72
N VAL A 36 15.13 -3.79 -6.88
CA VAL A 36 16.49 -4.07 -6.38
C VAL A 36 17.52 -3.15 -7.03
N SER A 37 17.42 -2.88 -8.33
CA SER A 37 18.30 -1.93 -9.02
C SER A 37 18.17 -0.52 -8.45
N GLU A 38 16.96 -0.06 -8.12
CA GLU A 38 16.76 1.24 -7.49
C GLU A 38 17.36 1.30 -6.07
N VAL A 39 17.18 0.25 -5.27
CA VAL A 39 17.80 0.13 -3.92
C VAL A 39 19.33 0.21 -4.04
N LYS A 40 19.92 -0.55 -4.97
CA LYS A 40 21.37 -0.52 -5.23
C LYS A 40 21.84 0.83 -5.73
N ARG A 41 21.08 1.48 -6.61
CA ARG A 41 21.38 2.83 -7.14
C ARG A 41 21.44 3.88 -6.02
N ARG A 42 20.61 3.72 -4.99
CA ARG A 42 20.59 4.60 -3.80
C ARG A 42 21.59 4.21 -2.72
N GLY A 43 22.29 3.09 -2.87
CA GLY A 43 23.26 2.60 -1.90
C GLY A 43 22.65 2.16 -0.57
N LEU A 44 21.38 1.75 -0.56
CA LEU A 44 20.68 1.32 0.66
C LEU A 44 21.01 -0.15 0.99
N SER A 45 21.43 -0.39 2.23
CA SER A 45 21.61 -1.73 2.78
C SER A 45 20.28 -2.34 3.26
N LEU A 46 20.28 -3.63 3.57
CA LEU A 46 19.12 -4.30 4.16
C LEU A 46 18.77 -3.68 5.52
N GLU A 47 19.79 -3.32 6.30
CA GLU A 47 19.68 -2.68 7.59
C GLU A 47 19.03 -1.29 7.46
N ASP A 48 19.41 -0.51 6.45
CA ASP A 48 18.79 0.78 6.15
C ASP A 48 17.31 0.62 5.83
N LEU A 49 16.97 -0.34 4.95
CA LEU A 49 15.58 -0.61 4.59
C LEU A 49 14.74 -1.02 5.81
N LYS A 50 15.28 -1.87 6.68
CA LYS A 50 14.60 -2.27 7.93
C LYS A 50 14.40 -1.07 8.85
N LEU A 51 15.44 -0.27 9.07
CA LEU A 51 15.38 0.92 9.92
C LEU A 51 14.32 1.91 9.41
N LEU A 52 14.43 2.27 8.13
CA LEU A 52 13.53 3.22 7.46
C LEU A 52 12.09 2.73 7.48
N SER A 53 11.86 1.47 7.14
CA SER A 53 10.51 0.89 7.12
C SER A 53 9.84 0.89 8.49
N ASN A 54 10.60 0.88 9.58
CA ASN A 54 10.09 0.87 10.96
C ASN A 54 9.69 2.27 11.45
N ILE A 55 10.42 3.31 11.07
CA ILE A 55 10.18 4.70 11.47
C ILE A 55 8.78 5.20 11.04
N GLY A 56 8.18 4.56 10.02
CA GLY A 56 6.87 4.92 9.49
C GLY A 56 6.93 6.19 8.65
N LEU A 57 5.95 6.39 7.76
CA LEU A 57 5.92 7.61 6.95
C LEU A 57 5.42 8.77 7.81
N GLN A 58 6.20 9.84 7.85
CA GLN A 58 5.80 11.10 8.46
C GLN A 58 5.24 11.98 7.34
N VAL A 59 3.93 12.11 7.29
CA VAL A 59 3.29 13.05 6.36
C VAL A 59 2.91 14.29 7.15
N ASN A 60 3.59 15.41 6.84
CA ASN A 60 3.22 16.71 7.36
C ASN A 60 1.98 17.19 6.62
N SER A 61 0.80 17.01 7.20
CA SER A 61 -0.34 17.78 6.71
C SER A 61 -1.45 17.90 7.76
N ASP A 62 -1.93 19.12 7.90
CA ASP A 62 -3.11 19.45 8.70
C ASP A 62 -4.43 19.16 7.94
N SER A 63 -4.41 18.53 6.75
CA SER A 63 -5.61 18.37 5.91
C SER A 63 -5.64 17.20 4.89
N ILE A 64 -4.64 16.32 4.83
CA ILE A 64 -4.59 15.22 3.83
C ILE A 64 -5.06 13.89 4.44
N ILE A 65 -5.91 13.17 3.71
CA ILE A 65 -6.30 11.80 4.06
C ILE A 65 -5.08 10.90 3.88
N CYS A 66 -4.51 10.42 4.98
CA CYS A 66 -3.39 9.48 4.97
C CYS A 66 -3.85 8.02 4.99
N CYS A 67 -3.03 7.13 4.44
CA CYS A 67 -3.25 5.70 4.49
C CYS A 67 -3.14 5.18 5.93
N PRO A 68 -4.16 4.49 6.47
CA PRO A 68 -4.11 4.02 7.86
C PRO A 68 -3.10 2.88 8.10
N GLN A 69 -2.49 2.32 7.05
CA GLN A 69 -1.51 1.23 7.16
C GLN A 69 -0.06 1.72 7.14
N CYS A 70 0.25 2.65 6.22
CA CYS A 70 1.62 3.13 6.03
C CYS A 70 1.79 4.63 6.26
N ASN A 71 0.70 5.34 6.52
CA ASN A 71 0.62 6.79 6.65
C ASN A 71 0.94 7.59 5.38
N SER A 72 1.05 6.96 4.20
CA SER A 72 1.24 7.66 2.92
C SER A 72 -0.03 8.39 2.47
N ASP A 73 0.14 9.56 1.86
CA ASP A 73 -0.89 10.32 1.14
C ASP A 73 -1.02 9.92 -0.35
N ARG A 74 -0.17 9.02 -0.84
CA ARG A 74 -0.16 8.60 -2.25
C ARG A 74 -1.25 7.56 -2.51
N PHE A 75 -2.36 8.00 -3.09
CA PHE A 75 -3.44 7.15 -3.56
C PHE A 75 -3.56 7.13 -5.10
N PHE A 76 -4.22 6.11 -5.62
CA PHE A 76 -4.74 6.08 -6.98
C PHE A 76 -6.14 5.48 -7.00
N VAL A 77 -6.93 5.88 -7.98
CA VAL A 77 -8.23 5.27 -8.25
C VAL A 77 -7.98 3.98 -9.03
N GLU A 78 -8.43 2.87 -8.47
CA GLU A 78 -8.50 1.55 -9.10
C GLU A 78 -9.96 1.34 -9.51
N THR A 79 -10.19 1.18 -10.81
CA THR A 79 -11.50 0.85 -11.38
C THR A 79 -11.57 -0.65 -11.59
N ASP A 80 -12.52 -1.31 -10.94
CA ASP A 80 -12.84 -2.72 -11.15
C ASP A 80 -14.20 -2.86 -11.81
N TYR A 81 -14.51 -4.06 -12.31
CA TYR A 81 -15.81 -4.38 -12.86
C TYR A 81 -16.47 -5.46 -12.02
N GLU A 82 -17.62 -5.14 -11.43
CA GLU A 82 -18.42 -6.06 -10.64
C GLU A 82 -19.63 -6.54 -11.45
N LEU A 83 -19.92 -7.84 -11.37
CA LEU A 83 -21.06 -8.44 -12.04
C LEU A 83 -22.27 -8.40 -11.11
N ILE A 84 -23.23 -7.52 -11.40
CA ILE A 84 -24.46 -7.41 -10.61
C ILE A 84 -25.55 -8.27 -11.26
N GLN A 85 -26.09 -9.22 -10.50
CA GLN A 85 -27.27 -9.98 -10.92
C GLN A 85 -28.55 -9.24 -10.50
N ASN A 86 -29.47 -9.05 -11.43
CA ASN A 86 -30.80 -8.55 -11.09
C ASN A 86 -31.72 -9.70 -10.67
N THR A 87 -32.86 -9.34 -10.05
CA THR A 87 -33.90 -10.27 -9.59
C THR A 87 -34.55 -11.11 -10.70
N ARG A 88 -34.24 -10.82 -11.97
CA ARG A 88 -34.72 -11.55 -13.16
C ARG A 88 -33.65 -12.45 -13.78
N GLY A 89 -32.54 -12.68 -13.09
CA GLY A 89 -31.46 -13.58 -13.53
C GLY A 89 -30.59 -13.04 -14.67
N ARG A 90 -30.66 -11.73 -14.97
CA ARG A 90 -29.74 -11.09 -15.93
C ARG A 90 -28.57 -10.49 -15.16
N SER A 91 -27.39 -10.56 -15.76
CA SER A 91 -26.17 -9.97 -15.21
C SER A 91 -25.74 -8.77 -16.04
N TYR A 92 -25.24 -7.73 -15.38
CA TYR A 92 -24.58 -6.62 -16.05
C TYR A 92 -23.32 -6.23 -15.27
N GLU A 93 -22.31 -5.80 -16.01
CA GLU A 93 -21.05 -5.33 -15.46
C GLU A 93 -21.18 -3.86 -15.09
N VAL A 94 -20.73 -3.52 -13.87
CA VAL A 94 -20.69 -2.14 -13.37
C VAL A 94 -19.25 -1.81 -13.01
N ALA A 95 -18.78 -0.66 -13.50
CA ALA A 95 -17.50 -0.12 -13.08
C ALA A 95 -17.60 0.42 -11.64
N VAL A 96 -16.70 -0.02 -10.78
CA VAL A 96 -16.62 0.39 -9.37
C VAL A 96 -15.24 0.97 -9.13
N ASP A 97 -15.22 2.27 -8.78
CA ASP A 97 -13.99 2.98 -8.45
C ASP A 97 -13.68 2.84 -6.96
N SER A 98 -12.42 2.56 -6.64
CA SER A 98 -11.93 2.48 -5.27
C SER A 98 -10.54 3.12 -5.11
N ASN A 99 -10.30 3.78 -3.98
CA ASN A 99 -9.00 4.39 -3.69
C ASN A 99 -8.03 3.35 -3.14
N ARG A 100 -6.91 3.13 -3.81
CA ARG A 100 -5.85 2.23 -3.36
C ARG A 100 -4.58 3.00 -3.05
N CYS A 101 -3.95 2.70 -1.91
CA CYS A 101 -2.66 3.28 -1.56
C CYS A 101 -1.58 2.79 -2.54
N ARG A 102 -0.86 3.72 -3.17
CA ARG A 102 0.25 3.41 -4.09
C ARG A 102 1.44 2.75 -3.37
N ILE A 103 1.63 3.03 -2.09
CA ILE A 103 2.77 2.52 -1.31
C ILE A 103 2.51 1.12 -0.78
N CYS A 104 1.54 0.94 0.12
CA CYS A 104 1.31 -0.38 0.74
C CYS A 104 0.22 -1.21 0.07
N GLY A 105 -0.48 -0.67 -0.94
CA GLY A 105 -1.55 -1.38 -1.64
C GLY A 105 -2.87 -1.48 -0.87
N TYR A 106 -2.98 -0.89 0.33
CA TYR A 106 -4.21 -0.86 1.11
C TYR A 106 -5.37 -0.24 0.31
N ASN A 107 -6.48 -0.97 0.23
CA ASN A 107 -7.72 -0.51 -0.39
C ASN A 107 -8.86 -0.65 0.65
N PRO A 108 -9.41 0.46 1.17
CA PRO A 108 -10.45 0.43 2.20
C PRO A 108 -11.77 -0.15 1.69
N ALA A 109 -12.06 -0.08 0.38
CA ALA A 109 -13.29 -0.65 -0.20
C ALA A 109 -13.23 -2.18 -0.27
N LYS A 110 -12.03 -2.75 -0.44
CA LYS A 110 -11.82 -4.20 -0.60
C LYS A 110 -11.35 -4.92 0.67
N SER A 111 -10.96 -4.21 1.73
CA SER A 111 -10.59 -4.85 2.99
C SER A 111 -11.84 -5.40 3.70
N PRO A 112 -12.05 -6.73 3.77
CA PRO A 112 -13.27 -7.29 4.33
C PRO A 112 -13.31 -7.06 5.85
N GLN A 113 -14.47 -6.62 6.36
CA GLN A 113 -14.84 -6.58 7.77
C GLN A 113 -13.96 -5.76 8.72
N LYS A 114 -13.99 -4.42 8.61
CA LYS A 114 -13.86 -3.55 9.80
C LYS A 114 -14.87 -2.40 9.85
N GLY A 115 -15.81 -2.33 8.91
CA GLY A 115 -16.72 -1.19 8.74
C GLY A 115 -17.65 -0.88 9.92
N LEU A 116 -18.03 -1.88 10.73
CA LEU A 116 -18.88 -1.67 11.91
C LEU A 116 -18.07 -1.54 13.20
N ILE A 117 -17.07 -2.42 13.40
CA ILE A 117 -16.22 -2.40 14.60
C ILE A 117 -15.33 -1.16 14.65
N ASN A 118 -14.77 -0.71 13.52
CA ASN A 118 -13.97 0.52 13.49
C ASN A 118 -14.83 1.79 13.61
N LYS A 119 -16.06 1.78 13.08
CA LYS A 119 -17.01 2.90 13.29
C LYS A 119 -17.44 3.00 14.76
N LEU A 120 -17.67 1.87 15.43
CA LEU A 120 -17.95 1.84 16.87
C LEU A 120 -16.73 2.27 17.70
N LYS A 121 -15.53 1.81 17.36
CA LYS A 121 -14.28 2.21 18.02
C LYS A 121 -13.97 3.70 17.85
N GLN A 122 -14.27 4.29 16.67
CA GLN A 122 -14.21 5.74 16.45
C GLN A 122 -15.23 6.51 17.29
N ALA A 123 -16.47 6.04 17.38
CA ALA A 123 -17.52 6.68 18.18
C ALA A 123 -17.25 6.60 19.70
N LEU A 124 -16.51 5.58 20.15
CA LEU A 124 -16.20 5.33 21.56
C LEU A 124 -14.79 5.82 21.99
N GLY A 125 -14.04 6.51 21.12
CA GLY A 125 -12.73 7.06 21.45
C GLY A 125 -11.60 6.03 21.62
N PHE A 126 -11.84 4.77 21.29
CA PHE A 126 -10.83 3.70 21.35
C PHE A 126 -10.05 3.65 20.04
N TYR A 127 -9.11 4.59 19.86
CA TYR A 127 -8.09 4.45 18.82
C TYR A 127 -7.02 3.47 19.30
N GLU A 128 -7.33 2.18 19.29
CA GLU A 128 -6.26 1.19 19.16
C GLU A 128 -5.91 1.15 17.68
N GLU A 129 -4.75 1.72 17.36
CA GLU A 129 -4.00 1.44 16.14
C GLU A 129 -4.07 -0.08 15.91
N THR A 130 -4.99 -0.56 15.06
CA THR A 130 -4.86 -1.90 14.52
C THR A 130 -3.75 -1.84 13.49
N ARG A 131 -2.51 -1.67 13.97
CA ARG A 131 -1.30 -2.03 13.27
C ARG A 131 -1.45 -3.52 13.00
N LEU A 132 -1.98 -3.86 11.82
CA LEU A 132 -1.71 -5.16 11.23
C LEU A 132 -0.20 -5.32 11.29
N LYS A 133 0.27 -6.48 11.79
CA LYS A 133 1.70 -6.73 11.95
C LYS A 133 2.38 -6.41 10.63
N ARG A 134 3.31 -5.44 10.66
CA ARG A 134 4.09 -5.07 9.47
C ARG A 134 4.83 -6.34 9.01
N PRO A 135 4.76 -6.71 7.73
CA PRO A 135 5.61 -7.77 7.21
C PRO A 135 7.08 -7.40 7.44
N GLU A 136 7.94 -8.39 7.67
CA GLU A 136 9.38 -8.16 7.79
C GLU A 136 10.05 -8.25 6.43
N ILE A 137 11.09 -7.44 6.21
CA ILE A 137 11.91 -7.52 5.00
C ILE A 137 12.83 -8.74 5.11
N ASP A 138 12.59 -9.77 4.27
CA ASP A 138 13.42 -10.97 4.18
C ASP A 138 14.72 -10.67 3.42
N GLY A 139 15.87 -10.98 4.04
CA GLY A 139 17.19 -10.76 3.42
C GLY A 139 17.41 -11.55 2.12
N ARG A 140 16.68 -12.65 1.91
CA ARG A 140 16.70 -13.42 0.66
C ARG A 140 16.14 -12.66 -0.55
N MET A 141 15.48 -11.53 -0.33
CA MET A 141 14.96 -10.66 -1.40
C MET A 141 16.06 -9.98 -2.22
N PHE A 142 17.29 -9.87 -1.68
CA PHE A 142 18.38 -9.08 -2.25
C PHE A 142 19.63 -9.89 -2.61
N THR A 143 19.63 -11.19 -2.34
CA THR A 143 20.70 -12.16 -2.64
C THR A 143 20.54 -12.79 -4.02
#